data_AF-A0A7Y7LZ36-F1
#
_entry.id   AF-A0A7Y7LZ36-F1
#
_cell.length_a   1.000
_cell.length_b   1.000
_cell.length_c   1.000
_cell.angle_alpha   90.00
_cell.angle_beta   90.00
_cell.angle_gamma   90.00
#
_symmetry.space_group_name_H-M   'P 1'
#
loop_
_entity.id
_entity.type
_entity.pdbx_description
1 polymer ?
#
loop_
_entity_poly.entity_id
_entity_poly.type
_entity_poly.pdbx_seq_one_letter_code
_entity_poly.pdbx_strand_id
1 'polypeptide(L)'
;MQYLAAVILWTLAIFKLPKAKDIHSRHVFWAVFFAAVACTLYIPAVYSAVDAVLGGHNLTKLATLIAVMLGFWQFRTSILVAVSTDPRSCRRKVAIGRWVMATTGATAVVGFLASNPGVTNANLQPAYAGEPGMKLFLLSGSAFLVWACMDLMVTCLRSLRHLRSTSFRVGFLLIAVGCAASTLAITDRVLYGSISHGLHPATGFTRFLDSIYWTFEALAVLCIGFGLIFPSLRRPVNAFHQNVEARALLIKLRPAWKRATAAHQEVILRPSPFEVLTPLRPNARLHLHRRFIEIRDGEMRSGQSAVGLATDNALLDRAEALLSRR
;
A
#
# COMPACT_ATOMS: atom_id res chain seq x y z
N MET A 1 14.29 12.71 6.83
CA MET A 1 13.36 11.97 5.93
C MET A 1 13.72 10.49 5.78
N GLN A 2 14.96 10.13 5.44
CA GLN A 2 15.35 8.75 5.09
C GLN A 2 15.08 7.72 6.21
N TYR A 3 15.43 8.03 7.46
CA TYR A 3 15.13 7.16 8.62
C TYR A 3 13.62 6.94 8.82
N LEU A 4 12.81 7.99 8.70
CA LEU A 4 11.37 7.91 8.86
C LEU A 4 10.74 7.00 7.78
N ALA A 5 11.18 7.17 6.53
CA ALA A 5 10.72 6.33 5.42
C ALA A 5 11.08 4.84 5.65
N ALA A 6 12.31 4.56 6.10
CA ALA A 6 12.73 3.20 6.43
C ALA A 6 11.88 2.59 7.56
N VAL A 7 11.66 3.32 8.67
CA VAL A 7 10.84 2.85 9.80
C VAL A 7 9.40 2.55 9.37
N ILE A 8 8.79 3.44 8.57
CA ILE A 8 7.42 3.25 8.07
C ILE A 8 7.34 2.01 7.17
N LEU A 9 8.29 1.83 6.25
CA LEU A 9 8.31 0.69 5.33
C LEU A 9 8.57 -0.65 6.06
N TRP A 10 9.46 -0.66 7.05
CA TRP A 10 9.67 -1.84 7.90
C TRP A 10 8.44 -2.18 8.73
N THR A 11 7.81 -1.17 9.33
CA THR A 11 6.55 -1.35 10.06
C THR A 11 5.47 -1.96 9.16
N LEU A 12 5.34 -1.44 7.94
CA LEU A 12 4.40 -1.96 6.95
C LEU A 12 4.76 -3.40 6.52
N ALA A 13 6.05 -3.71 6.32
CA ALA A 13 6.52 -5.05 5.99
C ALA A 13 6.15 -6.05 7.10
N ILE A 14 6.38 -5.71 8.36
CA ILE A 14 6.04 -6.54 9.53
C ILE A 14 4.53 -6.78 9.59
N PHE A 15 3.70 -5.74 9.43
CA PHE A 15 2.24 -5.90 9.42
C PHE A 15 1.73 -6.75 8.25
N LYS A 16 2.45 -6.78 7.12
CA LYS A 16 2.11 -7.57 5.93
C LYS A 16 2.70 -8.99 5.98
N LEU A 17 3.58 -9.30 6.93
CA LEU A 17 4.24 -10.61 7.06
C LEU A 17 3.26 -11.80 7.10
N PRO A 18 2.13 -11.75 7.83
CA PRO A 18 1.17 -12.86 7.82
C PRO A 18 0.56 -13.11 6.43
N LYS A 19 0.52 -12.07 5.59
CA LYS A 19 0.01 -12.12 4.22
C LYS A 19 1.09 -12.49 3.19
N ALA A 20 2.34 -12.71 3.60
CA ALA A 20 3.41 -13.13 2.71
C ALA A 20 3.17 -14.54 2.13
N LYS A 21 2.42 -15.38 2.83
CA LYS A 21 2.04 -16.75 2.42
C LYS A 21 0.85 -16.78 1.43
N ASP A 22 0.06 -15.71 1.38
CA ASP A 22 -1.09 -15.61 0.48
C ASP A 22 -0.62 -15.23 -0.93
N ILE A 23 -0.96 -16.04 -1.93
CA ILE A 23 -0.52 -15.89 -3.32
C ILE A 23 -0.94 -14.54 -3.92
N HIS A 24 -2.07 -13.98 -3.48
CA HIS A 24 -2.57 -12.70 -3.96
C HIS A 24 -1.91 -11.49 -3.28
N SER A 25 -1.46 -11.67 -2.04
CA SER A 25 -0.87 -10.59 -1.23
C SER A 25 0.66 -10.60 -1.23
N ARG A 26 1.27 -11.70 -1.68
CA ARG A 26 2.73 -11.91 -1.70
C ARG A 26 3.48 -10.80 -2.45
N HIS A 27 2.98 -10.35 -3.59
CA HIS A 27 3.64 -9.30 -4.38
C HIS A 27 3.72 -7.95 -3.64
N VAL A 28 2.66 -7.57 -2.92
CA VAL A 28 2.65 -6.35 -2.09
C VAL A 28 3.68 -6.45 -0.98
N PHE A 29 3.75 -7.61 -0.30
CA PHE A 29 4.72 -7.82 0.77
C PHE A 29 6.16 -7.67 0.26
N TRP A 30 6.51 -8.35 -0.84
CA TRP A 30 7.86 -8.27 -1.40
C TRP A 30 8.21 -6.88 -1.90
N ALA A 31 7.24 -6.17 -2.50
CA ALA A 31 7.45 -4.77 -2.90
C ALA A 31 7.84 -3.89 -1.72
N VAL A 32 7.09 -3.98 -0.61
CA VAL A 32 7.37 -3.21 0.61
C VAL A 32 8.68 -3.64 1.26
N PHE A 33 8.97 -4.94 1.31
CA PHE A 33 10.21 -5.48 1.86
C PHE A 33 11.44 -4.95 1.10
N PHE A 34 11.46 -5.07 -0.23
CA PHE A 34 12.58 -4.58 -1.02
C PHE A 34 12.72 -3.06 -0.97
N ALA A 35 11.61 -2.32 -0.90
CA ALA A 35 11.64 -0.88 -0.66
C ALA A 35 12.23 -0.53 0.71
N ALA A 36 11.88 -1.27 1.77
CA ALA A 36 12.43 -1.09 3.12
C ALA A 36 13.95 -1.33 3.14
N VAL A 37 14.41 -2.41 2.50
CA VAL A 37 15.84 -2.72 2.34
C VAL A 37 16.55 -1.59 1.60
N ALA A 38 16.03 -1.17 0.45
CA ALA A 38 16.62 -0.09 -0.33
C ALA A 38 16.71 1.23 0.44
N CYS A 39 15.63 1.65 1.12
CA CYS A 39 15.64 2.87 1.95
C CYS A 39 16.62 2.77 3.12
N THR A 40 16.79 1.58 3.69
CA THR A 40 17.76 1.34 4.78
C THR A 40 19.18 1.48 4.27
N LEU A 41 19.51 0.87 3.13
CA LEU A 41 20.83 1.00 2.48
C LEU A 41 21.09 2.39 1.90
N TYR A 42 20.05 3.22 1.74
CA TYR A 42 20.20 4.60 1.28
C TYR A 42 20.66 5.56 2.39
N ILE A 43 20.51 5.18 3.66
CA ILE A 43 20.95 6.01 4.80
C ILE A 43 22.49 6.07 4.80
N PRO A 44 23.12 7.26 4.76
CA PRO A 44 24.57 7.38 4.60
C PRO A 44 25.40 6.58 5.62
N ALA A 45 24.98 6.57 6.89
CA ALA A 45 25.67 5.84 7.96
C ALA A 45 25.56 4.31 7.79
N VAL A 46 24.41 3.82 7.33
CA VAL A 46 24.21 2.39 7.06
C VAL A 46 24.94 2.01 5.77
N TYR A 47 24.87 2.86 4.75
CA TYR A 47 25.54 2.70 3.48
C TYR A 47 27.05 2.49 3.68
N SER A 48 27.73 3.41 4.35
CA SER A 48 29.17 3.33 4.56
C SER A 48 29.58 2.13 5.43
N ALA A 49 28.81 1.82 6.47
CA ALA A 49 29.08 0.67 7.34
C ALA A 49 28.95 -0.67 6.59
N VAL A 50 27.86 -0.85 5.84
CA VAL A 50 27.63 -2.06 5.04
C VAL A 50 28.64 -2.16 3.91
N ASP A 51 28.97 -1.04 3.26
CA ASP A 51 29.93 -1.04 2.16
C ASP A 51 31.33 -1.39 2.62
N ALA A 52 31.76 -0.90 3.79
CA ALA A 52 33.04 -1.25 4.39
C ALA A 52 33.16 -2.77 4.65
N VAL A 53 32.07 -3.41 5.12
CA VAL A 53 32.03 -4.87 5.31
C VAL A 53 32.08 -5.63 3.98
N LEU A 54 31.49 -5.06 2.92
CA LEU A 54 31.51 -5.64 1.58
C LEU A 54 32.81 -5.35 0.80
N GLY A 55 33.77 -4.64 1.39
CA GLY A 55 35.09 -4.36 0.80
C GLY A 55 35.32 -2.92 0.34
N GLY A 56 34.36 -2.01 0.53
CA GLY A 56 34.55 -0.56 0.33
C GLY A 56 34.53 -0.09 -1.13
N HIS A 57 33.93 -0.88 -2.02
CA HIS A 57 33.90 -0.65 -3.47
C HIS A 57 32.49 -0.36 -4.01
N ASN A 58 31.62 0.28 -3.21
CA ASN A 58 30.24 0.66 -3.59
C ASN A 58 29.30 -0.53 -3.93
N LEU A 59 29.62 -1.75 -3.50
CA LEU A 59 28.75 -2.92 -3.66
C LEU A 59 27.39 -2.73 -2.97
N THR A 60 27.35 -1.93 -1.91
CA THR A 60 26.09 -1.56 -1.26
C THR A 60 25.16 -0.82 -2.21
N LYS A 61 25.69 -0.05 -3.16
CA LYS A 61 24.87 0.67 -4.14
C LYS A 61 24.33 -0.23 -5.24
N LEU A 62 25.11 -1.22 -5.66
CA LEU A 62 24.59 -2.29 -6.51
C LEU A 62 23.43 -3.01 -5.83
N ALA A 63 23.62 -3.44 -4.57
CA ALA A 63 22.56 -4.08 -3.79
C ALA A 63 21.32 -3.18 -3.63
N THR A 64 21.53 -1.89 -3.37
CA THR A 64 20.46 -0.89 -3.26
C THR A 64 19.68 -0.80 -4.57
N LEU A 65 20.35 -0.66 -5.72
CA LEU A 65 19.68 -0.54 -7.02
C LEU A 65 18.86 -1.79 -7.33
N ILE A 66 19.43 -2.98 -7.15
CA ILE A 66 18.73 -4.24 -7.38
C ILE A 66 17.51 -4.37 -6.45
N ALA A 67 17.64 -3.97 -5.18
CA ALA A 67 16.50 -3.93 -4.26
C ALA A 67 15.40 -2.99 -4.74
N VAL A 68 15.72 -1.75 -5.15
CA VAL A 68 14.72 -0.81 -5.69
C VAL A 68 14.04 -1.39 -6.93
N MET A 69 14.82 -1.94 -7.87
CA MET A 69 14.29 -2.53 -9.10
C MET A 69 13.35 -3.71 -8.80
N LEU A 70 13.74 -4.62 -7.89
CA LEU A 70 12.88 -5.71 -7.42
C LEU A 70 11.61 -5.19 -6.72
N GLY A 71 11.73 -4.13 -5.91
CA GLY A 71 10.59 -3.49 -5.25
C GLY A 71 9.57 -2.96 -6.25
N PHE A 72 10.01 -2.17 -7.23
CA PHE A 72 9.15 -1.66 -8.30
C PHE A 72 8.60 -2.77 -9.19
N TRP A 73 9.38 -3.82 -9.47
CA TRP A 73 8.92 -4.98 -10.21
C TRP A 73 7.74 -5.68 -9.51
N GLN A 74 7.89 -5.95 -8.22
CA GLN A 74 6.85 -6.58 -7.40
C GLN A 74 5.63 -5.67 -7.25
N PHE A 75 5.86 -4.36 -7.09
CA PHE A 75 4.78 -3.38 -7.00
C PHE A 75 3.96 -3.32 -8.29
N ARG A 76 4.63 -3.22 -9.44
CA ARG A 76 4.01 -3.31 -10.77
C ARG A 76 3.19 -4.58 -10.94
N THR A 77 3.77 -5.72 -10.58
CA THR A 77 3.09 -7.03 -10.68
C THR A 77 1.85 -7.06 -9.81
N SER A 78 1.92 -6.52 -8.58
CA SER A 78 0.78 -6.45 -7.68
C SER A 78 -0.38 -5.63 -8.27
N ILE A 79 -0.10 -4.46 -8.86
CA ILE A 79 -1.15 -3.62 -9.46
C ILE A 79 -1.74 -4.30 -10.70
N LEU A 80 -0.90 -4.89 -11.55
CA LEU A 80 -1.37 -5.62 -12.72
C LEU A 80 -2.28 -6.79 -12.35
N VAL A 81 -1.91 -7.59 -11.36
CA VAL A 81 -2.73 -8.71 -10.89
C VAL A 81 -4.03 -8.22 -10.25
N ALA A 82 -4.00 -7.10 -9.53
CA ALA A 82 -5.20 -6.54 -8.89
C ALA A 82 -6.23 -5.97 -9.87
N VAL A 83 -5.78 -5.47 -11.03
CA VAL A 83 -6.63 -4.80 -12.03
C VAL A 83 -7.07 -5.73 -13.16
N SER A 84 -6.24 -6.72 -13.50
CA SER A 84 -6.46 -7.51 -14.72
C SER A 84 -7.71 -8.38 -14.62
N THR A 85 -8.61 -8.22 -15.58
CA THR A 85 -9.80 -9.07 -15.75
C THR A 85 -9.50 -10.32 -16.60
N ASP A 86 -8.52 -10.25 -17.51
CA ASP A 86 -8.06 -11.38 -18.33
C ASP A 86 -6.75 -12.00 -17.78
N PRO A 87 -6.80 -13.26 -17.30
CA PRO A 87 -5.63 -13.97 -16.81
C PRO A 87 -4.53 -14.17 -17.86
N ARG A 88 -4.86 -14.34 -19.14
CA ARG A 88 -3.86 -14.61 -20.21
C ARG A 88 -3.05 -13.36 -20.53
N SER A 89 -3.72 -12.23 -20.76
CA SER A 89 -3.06 -10.93 -20.95
C SER A 89 -2.24 -10.53 -19.73
N CYS A 90 -2.74 -10.79 -18.51
CA CYS A 90 -2.00 -10.55 -17.27
C CYS A 90 -0.69 -11.35 -17.22
N ARG A 91 -0.75 -12.67 -17.41
CA ARG A 91 0.44 -13.54 -17.43
C ARG A 91 1.48 -13.07 -18.46
N ARG A 92 1.04 -12.68 -19.65
CA ARG A 92 1.94 -12.14 -20.69
C ARG A 92 2.64 -10.85 -20.24
N LYS A 93 1.90 -9.89 -19.69
CA LYS A 93 2.48 -8.61 -19.20
C LYS A 93 3.44 -8.80 -18.02
N VAL A 94 3.17 -9.79 -17.16
CA VAL A 94 4.07 -10.17 -16.08
C VAL A 94 5.31 -10.87 -16.64
N ALA A 95 5.17 -11.76 -17.62
CA ALA A 95 6.32 -12.41 -18.25
C ALA A 95 7.23 -11.40 -18.96
N ILE A 96 6.66 -10.47 -19.74
CA ILE A 96 7.41 -9.39 -20.41
C ILE A 96 8.15 -8.55 -19.38
N GLY A 97 7.46 -8.11 -18.32
CA GLY A 97 8.10 -7.28 -17.32
C GLY A 97 9.20 -8.00 -16.54
N ARG A 98 9.08 -9.33 -16.33
CA ARG A 98 10.15 -10.14 -15.76
C ARG A 98 11.38 -10.16 -16.66
N TRP A 99 11.19 -10.28 -17.97
CA TRP A 99 12.27 -10.19 -18.94
C TRP A 99 12.92 -8.82 -18.94
N VAL A 100 12.14 -7.73 -18.95
CA VAL A 100 12.67 -6.35 -18.86
C VAL A 100 13.48 -6.15 -17.57
N MET A 101 12.99 -6.63 -16.43
CA MET A 101 13.71 -6.59 -15.15
C MET A 101 15.02 -7.39 -15.21
N ALA A 102 14.96 -8.61 -15.75
CA ALA A 102 16.14 -9.48 -15.85
C ALA A 102 17.21 -8.90 -16.78
N THR A 103 16.82 -8.38 -17.95
CA THR A 103 17.76 -7.80 -18.91
C THR A 103 18.37 -6.51 -18.38
N THR A 104 17.56 -5.56 -17.92
CA THR A 104 18.08 -4.29 -17.37
C THR A 104 18.90 -4.50 -16.10
N GLY A 105 18.50 -5.42 -15.22
CA GLY A 105 19.24 -5.79 -14.02
C GLY A 105 20.58 -6.45 -14.35
N ALA A 106 20.61 -7.38 -15.32
CA ALA A 106 21.85 -7.98 -15.80
C ALA A 106 22.78 -6.93 -16.41
N THR A 107 22.25 -6.04 -17.25
CA THR A 107 23.03 -4.91 -17.81
C THR A 107 23.58 -4.01 -16.71
N ALA A 108 22.81 -3.74 -15.65
CA ALA A 108 23.27 -2.94 -14.53
C ALA A 108 24.42 -3.63 -13.79
N VAL A 109 24.27 -4.91 -13.46
CA VAL A 109 25.31 -5.72 -12.81
C VAL A 109 26.57 -5.77 -13.65
N VAL A 110 26.45 -6.06 -14.95
CA VAL A 110 27.60 -6.10 -15.87
C VAL A 110 28.28 -4.73 -15.96
N GLY A 111 27.51 -3.64 -16.09
CA GLY A 111 28.05 -2.28 -16.09
C GLY A 111 28.83 -1.96 -14.82
N PHE A 112 28.31 -2.35 -13.65
CA PHE A 112 28.97 -2.17 -12.37
C PHE A 112 30.26 -3.00 -12.27
N LEU A 113 30.22 -4.29 -12.61
CA LEU A 113 31.38 -5.18 -12.56
C LEU A 113 32.46 -4.81 -13.58
N ALA A 114 32.08 -4.23 -14.72
CA ALA A 114 33.00 -3.72 -15.73
C ALA A 114 33.59 -2.34 -15.36
N SER A 115 33.03 -1.67 -14.36
CA SER A 115 33.58 -0.42 -13.84
C SER A 115 34.64 -0.70 -12.77
N ASN A 116 35.54 0.27 -12.54
CA ASN A 116 36.44 0.23 -11.40
C ASN A 116 35.93 1.19 -10.31
N PRO A 117 34.96 0.78 -9.48
CA PRO A 117 34.48 1.63 -8.40
C PRO A 117 35.62 1.79 -7.39
N GLY A 118 36.20 2.99 -7.38
CA GLY A 118 37.14 3.42 -6.35
C GLY A 118 36.50 3.45 -4.95
N VAL A 119 37.04 4.28 -4.05
CA VAL A 119 36.59 4.36 -2.65
C VAL A 119 35.08 4.65 -2.55
N THR A 120 34.42 4.06 -1.57
CA THR A 120 33.01 4.27 -1.21
C THR A 120 32.60 5.74 -1.36
N ASN A 121 31.65 6.01 -2.25
CA ASN A 121 31.08 7.33 -2.47
C ASN A 121 29.56 7.22 -2.63
N ALA A 122 28.82 7.93 -1.77
CA ALA A 122 27.35 7.90 -1.79
C ALA A 122 26.76 8.53 -3.07
N ASN A 123 27.49 9.45 -3.72
CA ASN A 123 27.07 10.17 -4.91
C ASN A 123 27.84 9.69 -6.15
N LEU A 124 27.45 8.53 -6.69
CA LEU A 124 28.17 7.91 -7.81
C LEU A 124 28.06 8.69 -9.13
N GLN A 125 26.97 9.42 -9.34
CA GLN A 125 26.71 10.15 -10.58
C GLN A 125 27.83 11.15 -10.91
N PRO A 126 28.17 12.11 -10.03
CA PRO A 126 29.30 13.01 -10.26
C PRO A 126 30.66 12.32 -10.04
N ALA A 127 30.77 11.39 -9.09
CA ALA A 127 32.05 10.76 -8.73
C ALA A 127 32.63 9.88 -9.85
N TYR A 128 31.78 9.25 -10.65
CA TYR A 128 32.18 8.31 -11.70
C TYR A 128 31.66 8.73 -13.08
N ALA A 129 31.46 10.04 -13.30
CA ALA A 129 30.99 10.59 -14.58
C ALA A 129 31.95 10.30 -15.75
N GLY A 130 33.19 9.89 -15.49
CA GLY A 130 34.16 9.44 -16.49
C GLY A 130 34.07 7.95 -16.84
N GLU A 131 33.48 7.13 -15.97
CA GLU A 131 33.53 5.67 -16.08
C GLU A 131 32.35 5.11 -16.90
N PRO A 132 32.60 4.51 -18.08
CA PRO A 132 31.53 4.04 -18.96
C PRO A 132 30.71 2.90 -18.34
N GLY A 133 31.34 2.00 -17.59
CA GLY A 133 30.64 0.93 -16.88
C GLY A 133 29.66 1.48 -15.84
N MET A 134 30.07 2.50 -15.08
CA MET A 134 29.21 3.12 -14.07
C MET A 134 28.03 3.89 -14.71
N LYS A 135 28.25 4.54 -15.85
CA LYS A 135 27.15 5.12 -16.64
C LYS A 135 26.16 4.07 -17.08
N LEU A 136 26.63 2.92 -17.57
CA LEU A 136 25.76 1.82 -17.99
C LEU A 136 24.95 1.28 -16.80
N PHE A 137 25.57 1.13 -15.63
CA PHE A 137 24.91 0.75 -14.37
C PHE A 137 23.79 1.73 -13.98
N LEU A 138 24.10 3.02 -13.92
CA LEU A 138 23.14 4.05 -13.53
C LEU A 138 22.01 4.19 -14.54
N LEU A 139 22.32 4.19 -15.83
CA LEU A 139 21.35 4.41 -16.90
C LEU A 139 20.41 3.21 -17.07
N SER A 140 20.91 1.98 -16.99
CA SER A 140 20.07 0.77 -17.07
C SER A 140 19.08 0.68 -15.90
N GLY A 141 19.54 0.94 -14.68
CA GLY A 141 18.68 1.03 -13.51
C GLY A 141 17.63 2.13 -13.63
N SER A 142 18.04 3.33 -14.04
CA SER A 142 17.15 4.47 -14.20
C SER A 142 16.11 4.23 -15.29
N ALA A 143 16.52 3.65 -16.43
CA ALA A 143 15.62 3.30 -17.54
C ALA A 143 14.56 2.29 -17.10
N PHE A 144 14.93 1.27 -16.33
CA PHE A 144 13.98 0.32 -15.76
C PHE A 144 12.96 1.02 -14.85
N LEU A 145 13.43 1.86 -13.93
CA LEU A 145 12.55 2.54 -12.98
C LEU A 145 11.59 3.51 -13.67
N VAL A 146 12.08 4.28 -14.64
CA VAL A 146 11.24 5.14 -15.49
C VAL A 146 10.19 4.32 -16.22
N TRP A 147 10.60 3.23 -16.88
CA TRP A 147 9.67 2.33 -17.57
C TRP A 147 8.60 1.76 -16.62
N ALA A 148 9.01 1.27 -15.44
CA ALA A 148 8.11 0.69 -14.45
C ALA A 148 7.11 1.73 -13.91
N CYS A 149 7.58 2.94 -13.60
CA CYS A 149 6.75 4.07 -13.17
C CYS A 149 5.73 4.47 -14.26
N MET A 150 6.17 4.58 -15.51
CA MET A 150 5.30 4.95 -16.63
C MET A 150 4.23 3.88 -16.89
N ASP A 151 4.60 2.59 -16.87
CA ASP A 151 3.65 1.50 -17.03
C ASP A 151 2.64 1.43 -15.87
N LEU A 152 3.09 1.64 -14.63
CA LEU A 152 2.24 1.78 -13.45
C LEU A 152 1.27 2.95 -13.58
N MET A 153 1.76 4.13 -13.95
CA MET A 153 0.95 5.33 -14.14
C MET A 153 -0.15 5.08 -15.17
N VAL A 154 0.22 4.58 -16.36
CA VAL A 154 -0.73 4.27 -17.44
C VAL A 154 -1.75 3.21 -17.00
N THR A 155 -1.29 2.17 -16.30
CA THR A 155 -2.17 1.11 -15.78
C THR A 155 -3.15 1.68 -14.77
N CYS A 156 -2.68 2.48 -13.81
CA CYS A 156 -3.52 3.11 -12.80
C CYS A 156 -4.58 4.03 -13.43
N LEU A 157 -4.17 4.92 -14.34
CA LEU A 157 -5.07 5.86 -15.02
C LEU A 157 -6.14 5.15 -15.86
N ARG A 158 -5.77 4.10 -16.59
CA ARG A 158 -6.75 3.29 -17.36
C ARG A 158 -7.74 2.59 -16.43
N SER A 159 -7.27 2.13 -15.27
CA SER A 159 -8.10 1.44 -14.28
C SER A 159 -9.11 2.36 -13.60
N LEU A 160 -8.82 3.67 -13.49
CA LEU A 160 -9.71 4.64 -12.84
C LEU A 160 -11.14 4.61 -13.40
N ARG A 161 -11.26 4.40 -14.72
CA ARG A 161 -12.56 4.34 -15.43
C ARG A 161 -13.42 3.15 -14.99
N HIS A 162 -12.79 2.05 -14.58
CA HIS A 162 -13.47 0.80 -14.21
C HIS A 162 -13.70 0.66 -12.69
N LEU A 163 -13.05 1.48 -11.87
CA LEU A 163 -13.21 1.43 -10.42
C LEU A 163 -14.53 2.09 -10.00
N ARG A 164 -15.39 1.35 -9.28
CA ARG A 164 -16.65 1.86 -8.71
C ARG A 164 -16.46 2.65 -7.41
N SER A 165 -15.38 2.40 -6.66
CA SER A 165 -15.17 3.03 -5.35
C SER A 165 -14.28 4.27 -5.45
N THR A 166 -14.77 5.40 -4.93
CA THR A 166 -14.01 6.67 -4.86
C THR A 166 -12.69 6.54 -4.11
N SER A 167 -12.63 5.78 -3.02
CA SER A 167 -11.38 5.55 -2.28
C SER A 167 -10.31 4.83 -3.11
N PHE A 168 -10.73 3.85 -3.93
CA PHE A 168 -9.81 3.17 -4.86
C PHE A 168 -9.38 4.11 -5.99
N ARG A 169 -10.29 4.97 -6.49
CA ARG A 169 -9.94 5.99 -7.49
C ARG A 169 -8.90 6.97 -6.96
N VAL A 170 -9.11 7.51 -5.75
CA VAL A 170 -8.15 8.42 -5.10
C VAL A 170 -6.81 7.71 -4.88
N GLY A 171 -6.80 6.47 -4.37
CA GLY A 171 -5.57 5.71 -4.18
C GLY A 171 -4.79 5.49 -5.48
N PHE A 172 -5.48 5.09 -6.56
CA PHE A 172 -4.87 4.88 -7.88
C PHE A 172 -4.40 6.19 -8.53
N LEU A 173 -5.13 7.28 -8.34
CA LEU A 173 -4.73 8.60 -8.82
C LEU A 173 -3.48 9.10 -8.10
N LEU A 174 -3.42 8.94 -6.78
CA LEU A 174 -2.23 9.26 -5.99
C LEU A 174 -1.02 8.43 -6.44
N ILE A 175 -1.19 7.12 -6.65
CA ILE A 175 -0.12 6.28 -7.20
C ILE A 175 0.34 6.79 -8.57
N ALA A 176 -0.59 7.14 -9.47
CA ALA A 176 -0.26 7.65 -10.80
C ALA A 176 0.52 8.98 -10.73
N VAL A 177 0.08 9.93 -9.90
CA VAL A 177 0.78 11.20 -9.66
C VAL A 177 2.17 10.96 -9.07
N GLY A 178 2.27 10.05 -8.10
CA GLY A 178 3.56 9.71 -7.50
C GLY A 178 4.53 9.02 -8.47
N CYS A 179 4.03 8.19 -9.38
CA CYS A 179 4.83 7.59 -10.46
C CYS A 179 5.30 8.64 -11.47
N ALA A 180 4.47 9.63 -11.80
CA ALA A 180 4.85 10.77 -12.65
C ALA A 180 5.96 11.59 -11.98
N ALA A 181 5.78 11.96 -10.71
CA ALA A 181 6.79 12.67 -9.93
C ALA A 181 8.10 11.87 -9.81
N SER A 182 8.02 10.55 -9.58
CA SER A 182 9.20 9.67 -9.54
C SER A 182 9.96 9.68 -10.88
N THR A 183 9.22 9.62 -11.99
CA THR A 183 9.81 9.65 -13.34
C THR A 183 10.55 10.97 -13.57
N LEU A 184 9.96 12.09 -13.17
CA LEU A 184 10.60 13.41 -13.25
C LEU A 184 11.84 13.49 -12.36
N ALA A 185 11.77 13.00 -11.12
CA ALA A 185 12.92 12.97 -10.20
C ALA A 185 14.08 12.12 -10.73
N ILE A 186 13.81 10.94 -11.29
CA ILE A 186 14.84 10.07 -11.86
C ILE A 186 15.45 10.72 -13.11
N THR A 187 14.62 11.29 -13.98
CA THR A 187 15.08 11.99 -15.19
C THR A 187 15.94 13.20 -14.84
N ASP A 188 15.54 13.97 -13.82
CA ASP A 188 16.34 15.07 -13.26
C ASP A 188 17.72 14.60 -12.82
N ARG A 189 17.82 13.50 -12.05
CA ARG A 189 19.11 12.95 -11.59
C ARG A 189 20.00 12.49 -12.74
N VAL A 190 19.42 11.84 -13.75
CA VAL A 190 20.18 11.43 -14.95
C VAL A 190 20.72 12.65 -15.69
N LEU A 191 19.90 13.71 -15.84
CA LEU A 191 20.31 14.95 -16.47
C LEU A 191 21.39 15.67 -15.65
N TYR A 192 21.22 15.74 -14.33
CA TYR A 192 22.20 16.29 -13.40
C TYR A 192 23.55 15.57 -13.53
N GLY A 193 23.55 14.23 -13.53
CA GLY A 193 24.77 13.43 -13.71
C GLY A 193 25.44 13.62 -15.08
N SER A 194 24.65 13.93 -16.12
CA SER A 194 25.16 14.16 -17.48
C SER A 194 25.77 15.56 -17.65
N ILE A 195 25.30 16.55 -16.89
CA ILE A 195 25.76 17.94 -17.00
C ILE A 195 26.87 18.26 -15.98
N SER A 196 26.89 17.58 -14.83
CA SER A 196 27.82 17.84 -13.72
C SER A 196 29.25 17.29 -13.94
N HIS A 197 29.71 17.22 -15.19
CA HIS A 197 31.04 16.70 -15.52
C HIS A 197 32.16 17.45 -14.78
N GLY A 198 32.77 16.79 -13.77
CA GLY A 198 34.07 17.13 -13.19
C GLY A 198 34.17 18.44 -12.41
N LEU A 199 34.07 18.35 -11.07
CA LEU A 199 34.66 19.24 -10.04
C LEU A 199 34.45 20.79 -10.10
N HIS A 200 33.71 21.38 -11.04
CA HIS A 200 33.54 22.85 -11.12
C HIS A 200 32.11 23.34 -11.45
N PRO A 201 31.79 24.58 -11.09
CA PRO A 201 30.91 24.96 -9.98
C PRO A 201 29.42 24.86 -10.31
N ALA A 202 28.59 24.80 -9.26
CA ALA A 202 27.14 24.78 -9.32
C ALA A 202 26.58 25.93 -10.17
N THR A 203 26.34 25.69 -11.46
CA THR A 203 25.58 26.58 -12.36
C THR A 203 24.18 26.79 -11.79
N GLY A 204 23.53 27.92 -12.10
CA GLY A 204 22.14 28.15 -11.69
C GLY A 204 21.21 26.99 -12.08
N PHE A 205 21.48 26.35 -13.22
CA PHE A 205 20.76 25.18 -13.70
C PHE A 205 20.96 23.93 -12.83
N THR A 206 22.20 23.59 -12.44
CA THR A 206 22.44 22.42 -11.56
C THR A 206 21.84 22.59 -10.16
N ARG A 207 21.81 23.82 -9.61
CA ARG A 207 21.10 24.15 -8.36
C ARG A 207 19.58 24.02 -8.50
N PHE A 208 19.05 24.42 -9.64
CA PHE A 208 17.63 24.26 -9.94
C PHE A 208 17.23 22.78 -10.01
N LEU A 209 18.00 21.96 -10.73
CA LEU A 209 17.81 20.50 -10.77
C LEU A 209 17.87 19.88 -9.37
N ASP A 210 18.84 20.30 -8.54
CA ASP A 210 18.95 19.80 -7.16
C ASP A 210 17.75 20.15 -6.28
N SER A 211 17.27 21.39 -6.34
CA SER A 211 16.08 21.81 -5.60
C SER A 211 14.81 21.06 -6.04
N ILE A 212 14.62 20.89 -7.35
CA ILE A 212 13.45 20.23 -7.92
C ILE A 212 13.43 18.74 -7.60
N TYR A 213 14.59 18.08 -7.63
CA TYR A 213 14.70 16.66 -7.29
C TYR A 213 14.10 16.34 -5.92
N TRP A 214 14.50 17.06 -4.88
CA TRP A 214 14.00 16.82 -3.53
C TRP A 214 12.48 17.00 -3.43
N THR A 215 11.95 17.96 -4.19
CA THR A 215 10.51 18.22 -4.26
C THR A 215 9.76 17.08 -4.92
N PHE A 216 10.23 16.60 -6.10
CA PHE A 216 9.60 15.49 -6.80
C PHE A 216 9.78 14.15 -6.09
N GLU A 217 10.93 13.92 -5.45
CA GLU A 217 11.18 12.72 -4.64
C GLU A 217 10.22 12.69 -3.44
N ALA A 218 10.09 13.80 -2.70
CA ALA A 218 9.15 13.88 -1.57
C ALA A 218 7.70 13.69 -2.04
N LEU A 219 7.30 14.34 -3.13
CA LEU A 219 5.97 14.18 -3.71
C LEU A 219 5.70 12.73 -4.13
N ALA A 220 6.67 12.09 -4.78
CA ALA A 220 6.59 10.68 -5.17
C ALA A 220 6.36 9.77 -3.96
N VAL A 221 7.19 9.87 -2.92
CA VAL A 221 7.09 9.03 -1.73
C VAL A 221 5.75 9.24 -1.02
N LEU A 222 5.32 10.49 -0.85
CA LEU A 222 4.04 10.81 -0.20
C LEU A 222 2.86 10.27 -1.03
N CYS A 223 2.81 10.57 -2.32
CA CYS A 223 1.70 10.15 -3.19
C CYS A 223 1.62 8.62 -3.32
N ILE A 224 2.74 7.92 -3.51
CA ILE A 224 2.76 6.44 -3.57
C ILE A 224 2.38 5.85 -2.20
N GLY A 225 2.94 6.38 -1.11
CA GLY A 225 2.66 5.94 0.25
C GLY A 225 1.18 6.08 0.61
N PHE A 226 0.61 7.28 0.47
CA PHE A 226 -0.82 7.51 0.71
C PHE A 226 -1.71 6.72 -0.24
N GLY A 227 -1.31 6.60 -1.51
CA GLY A 227 -2.05 5.83 -2.51
C GLY A 227 -2.14 4.34 -2.21
N LEU A 228 -1.13 3.77 -1.53
CA LEU A 228 -1.14 2.39 -1.02
C LEU A 228 -1.97 2.22 0.25
N ILE A 229 -1.97 3.22 1.13
CA ILE A 229 -2.67 3.19 2.42
C ILE A 229 -4.19 3.30 2.20
N PHE A 230 -4.64 4.21 1.35
CA PHE A 230 -6.08 4.54 1.17
C PHE A 230 -6.98 3.32 0.83
N PRO A 231 -6.64 2.47 -0.16
CA PRO A 231 -7.43 1.29 -0.49
C PRO A 231 -7.42 0.23 0.63
N SER A 232 -6.34 0.18 1.41
CA SER A 232 -6.15 -0.81 2.48
C SER A 232 -6.93 -0.49 3.75
N LEU A 233 -7.18 0.80 4.03
CA LEU A 233 -7.92 1.25 5.20
C LEU A 233 -9.44 1.08 5.09
N ARG A 234 -10.00 0.98 3.88
CA ARG A 234 -11.48 0.95 3.73
C ARG A 234 -12.13 -0.29 4.36
N ARG A 235 -11.51 -1.47 4.25
CA ARG A 235 -12.04 -2.71 4.84
C ARG A 235 -12.12 -2.64 6.38
N PRO A 236 -11.03 -2.32 7.10
CA PRO A 236 -11.09 -2.19 8.55
C PRO A 236 -11.97 -1.02 9.00
N VAL A 237 -11.97 0.13 8.29
CA VAL A 237 -12.82 1.28 8.63
C VAL A 237 -14.30 0.96 8.45
N ASN A 238 -14.69 0.29 7.35
CA ASN A 238 -16.08 -0.13 7.18
C ASN A 238 -16.49 -1.18 8.22
N ALA A 239 -15.62 -2.15 8.51
CA ALA A 239 -15.88 -3.15 9.55
C ALA A 239 -16.01 -2.49 10.94
N PHE A 240 -15.18 -1.48 11.23
CA PHE A 240 -15.26 -0.69 12.45
C PHE A 240 -16.57 0.10 12.52
N HIS A 241 -16.93 0.83 11.47
CA HIS A 241 -18.18 1.59 11.40
C HIS A 241 -19.40 0.66 11.54
N GLN A 242 -19.42 -0.48 10.84
CA GLN A 242 -20.47 -1.48 10.96
C GLN A 242 -20.55 -2.06 12.38
N ASN A 243 -19.40 -2.28 13.04
CA ASN A 243 -19.37 -2.74 14.42
C ASN A 243 -19.87 -1.67 15.40
N VAL A 244 -19.48 -0.41 15.23
CA VAL A 244 -19.96 0.71 16.07
C VAL A 244 -21.47 0.91 15.88
N GLU A 245 -21.95 0.91 14.64
CA GLU A 245 -23.38 1.02 14.34
C GLU A 245 -24.16 -0.18 14.89
N ALA A 246 -23.63 -1.40 14.78
CA ALA A 246 -24.24 -2.57 15.41
C ALA A 246 -24.31 -2.45 16.94
N ARG A 247 -23.27 -1.92 17.59
CA ARG A 247 -23.26 -1.66 19.04
C ARG A 247 -24.27 -0.59 19.44
N ALA A 248 -24.36 0.49 18.67
CA ALA A 248 -25.34 1.55 18.90
C ALA A 248 -26.77 1.02 18.76
N LEU A 249 -27.05 0.21 17.74
CA LEU A 249 -28.35 -0.44 17.55
C LEU A 249 -28.67 -1.42 18.68
N LEU A 250 -27.69 -2.20 19.15
CA LEU A 250 -27.85 -3.09 20.32
C LEU A 250 -28.27 -2.35 21.59
N ILE A 251 -27.79 -1.12 21.79
CA ILE A 251 -28.16 -0.27 22.93
C ILE A 251 -29.58 0.29 22.72
N LYS A 252 -29.86 0.82 21.52
CA LYS A 252 -31.14 1.45 21.19
C LYS A 252 -32.32 0.48 21.14
N LEU A 253 -32.11 -0.75 20.66
CA LEU A 253 -33.14 -1.80 20.59
C LEU A 253 -33.39 -2.52 21.92
N ARG A 254 -32.57 -2.26 22.95
CA ARG A 254 -32.71 -2.91 24.27
C ARG A 254 -34.09 -2.71 24.92
N PRO A 255 -34.74 -1.53 24.87
CA PRO A 255 -36.07 -1.33 25.45
C PRO A 255 -37.16 -2.09 24.68
N ALA A 256 -37.06 -2.14 23.34
CA ALA A 256 -37.97 -2.90 22.50
C ALA A 256 -37.84 -4.41 22.75
N TRP A 257 -36.60 -4.92 22.82
CA TRP A 257 -36.31 -6.30 23.18
C TRP A 257 -36.90 -6.67 24.55
N LYS A 258 -36.68 -5.85 25.58
CA LYS A 258 -37.26 -6.11 26.91
C LYS A 258 -38.78 -6.21 26.89
N ARG A 259 -39.47 -5.39 26.09
CA ARG A 259 -40.94 -5.45 25.95
C ARG A 259 -41.37 -6.71 25.20
N ALA A 260 -40.71 -7.03 24.09
CA ALA A 260 -41.00 -8.22 23.29
C ALA A 260 -40.78 -9.53 24.08
N THR A 261 -39.77 -9.58 24.95
CA THR A 261 -39.41 -10.78 25.72
C THR A 261 -39.99 -10.82 27.13
N ALA A 262 -40.66 -9.75 27.61
CA ALA A 262 -41.21 -9.69 28.97
C ALA A 262 -42.28 -10.75 29.22
N ALA A 263 -43.13 -11.03 28.23
CA ALA A 263 -44.22 -11.99 28.33
C ALA A 263 -43.82 -13.43 27.96
N HIS A 264 -42.70 -13.62 27.27
CA HIS A 264 -42.32 -14.91 26.69
C HIS A 264 -40.81 -15.17 26.84
N GLN A 265 -40.36 -15.51 28.05
CA GLN A 265 -38.95 -15.79 28.33
C GLN A 265 -38.39 -16.99 27.54
N GLU A 266 -39.25 -17.88 27.06
CA GLU A 266 -38.88 -19.02 26.20
C GLU A 266 -38.34 -18.61 24.82
N VAL A 267 -38.58 -17.37 24.37
CA VAL A 267 -38.06 -16.84 23.10
C VAL A 267 -36.56 -16.47 23.21
N ILE A 268 -36.03 -16.38 24.43
CA ILE A 268 -34.64 -16.01 24.66
C ILE A 268 -33.73 -17.23 24.41
N LEU A 269 -33.09 -17.27 23.24
CA LEU A 269 -32.26 -18.39 22.76
C LEU A 269 -31.10 -18.79 23.69
N ARG A 270 -30.60 -17.87 24.52
CA ARG A 270 -29.64 -18.09 25.63
C ARG A 270 -29.78 -16.96 26.64
N PRO A 271 -30.34 -17.19 27.83
CA PRO A 271 -30.28 -16.24 28.91
C PRO A 271 -28.82 -16.07 29.34
N SER A 272 -28.35 -14.83 29.44
CA SER A 272 -26.99 -14.52 29.90
C SER A 272 -27.10 -13.51 31.05
N PRO A 273 -26.53 -13.79 32.23
CA PRO A 273 -26.56 -12.86 33.37
C PRO A 273 -25.84 -11.54 33.07
N PHE A 274 -24.95 -11.50 32.07
CA PHE A 274 -24.19 -10.33 31.64
C PHE A 274 -24.74 -9.65 30.38
N GLU A 275 -26.05 -9.68 30.18
CA GLU A 275 -26.70 -9.19 28.96
C GLU A 275 -26.51 -7.68 28.71
N VAL A 276 -26.28 -6.91 29.79
CA VAL A 276 -25.95 -5.48 29.75
C VAL A 276 -24.62 -5.22 29.04
N LEU A 277 -23.69 -6.17 29.12
CA LEU A 277 -22.35 -6.09 28.51
C LEU A 277 -22.32 -6.62 27.08
N THR A 278 -23.44 -7.10 26.52
CA THR A 278 -23.53 -7.61 25.14
C THR A 278 -23.00 -6.64 24.07
N PRO A 279 -23.23 -5.31 24.16
CA PRO A 279 -22.63 -4.35 23.20
C PRO A 279 -21.10 -4.26 23.27
N LEU A 280 -20.49 -4.70 24.37
CA LEU A 280 -19.03 -4.67 24.54
C LEU A 280 -18.36 -5.96 24.06
N ARG A 281 -19.14 -7.03 23.85
CA ARG A 281 -18.62 -8.33 23.43
C ARG A 281 -18.06 -8.31 21.99
N PRO A 282 -17.11 -9.21 21.68
CA PRO A 282 -16.69 -9.45 20.29
C PRO A 282 -17.91 -9.86 19.44
N ASN A 283 -17.88 -9.60 18.13
CA ASN A 283 -18.95 -9.98 17.19
C ASN A 283 -20.31 -9.29 17.43
N ALA A 284 -20.30 -7.97 17.59
CA ALA A 284 -21.51 -7.15 17.78
C ALA A 284 -22.59 -7.38 16.70
N ARG A 285 -22.21 -7.66 15.44
CA ARG A 285 -23.14 -8.00 14.36
C ARG A 285 -23.92 -9.29 14.60
N LEU A 286 -23.27 -10.33 15.14
CA LEU A 286 -23.93 -11.60 15.46
C LEU A 286 -24.92 -11.41 16.61
N HIS A 287 -24.53 -10.63 17.62
CA HIS A 287 -25.43 -10.26 18.72
C HIS A 287 -26.62 -9.43 18.24
N LEU A 288 -26.41 -8.49 17.31
CA LEU A 288 -27.49 -7.72 16.71
C LEU A 288 -28.46 -8.61 15.92
N HIS A 289 -27.93 -9.51 15.08
CA HIS A 289 -28.74 -10.47 14.33
C HIS A 289 -29.63 -11.31 15.24
N ARG A 290 -29.05 -11.82 16.33
CA ARG A 290 -29.79 -12.62 17.29
C ARG A 290 -30.88 -11.81 18.01
N ARG A 291 -30.58 -10.59 18.47
CA ARG A 291 -31.58 -9.72 19.11
C ARG A 291 -32.70 -9.32 18.15
N PHE A 292 -32.38 -9.14 16.87
CA PHE A 292 -33.39 -8.87 15.84
C PHE A 292 -34.37 -10.04 15.69
N ILE A 293 -33.87 -11.28 15.64
CA ILE A 293 -34.72 -12.48 15.60
C ILE A 293 -35.58 -12.60 16.86
N GLU A 294 -34.98 -12.45 18.05
CA GLU A 294 -35.71 -12.54 19.33
C GLU A 294 -36.84 -11.49 19.44
N ILE A 295 -36.64 -10.28 18.90
CA ILE A 295 -37.70 -9.26 18.83
C ILE A 295 -38.82 -9.70 17.88
N ARG A 296 -38.48 -10.15 16.67
CA ARG A 296 -39.47 -10.58 15.66
C ARG A 296 -40.28 -11.79 16.11
N ASP A 297 -39.65 -12.75 16.77
CA ASP A 297 -40.31 -13.93 17.33
C ASP A 297 -41.23 -13.55 18.50
N GLY A 298 -40.82 -12.57 19.31
CA GLY A 298 -41.65 -11.98 20.36
C GLY A 298 -42.89 -11.29 19.77
N GLU A 299 -42.72 -10.44 18.76
CA GLU A 299 -43.81 -9.73 18.05
C GLU A 299 -44.83 -10.69 17.45
N MET A 300 -44.38 -11.77 16.80
CA MET A 300 -45.26 -12.78 16.20
C MET A 300 -46.11 -13.49 17.26
N ARG A 301 -45.58 -13.70 18.48
CA ARG A 301 -46.29 -14.36 19.57
C ARG A 301 -47.24 -13.44 20.34
N SER A 302 -46.87 -12.18 20.55
CA SER A 302 -47.69 -11.21 21.32
C SER A 302 -48.75 -10.49 20.50
N GLY A 303 -48.76 -10.66 19.17
CA GLY A 303 -49.55 -9.85 18.24
C GLY A 303 -48.90 -8.47 18.00
N GLN A 304 -48.88 -8.02 16.75
CA GLN A 304 -48.15 -6.83 16.28
C GLN A 304 -48.45 -5.54 17.08
N SER A 305 -49.65 -5.43 17.65
CA SER A 305 -50.10 -4.22 18.35
C SER A 305 -49.51 -4.02 19.76
N ALA A 306 -48.92 -5.06 20.38
CA ALA A 306 -48.47 -4.98 21.78
C ALA A 306 -47.02 -4.43 21.95
N VAL A 307 -46.23 -4.36 20.87
CA VAL A 307 -44.76 -4.17 20.99
C VAL A 307 -44.23 -2.98 20.19
N GLY A 308 -44.82 -2.63 19.03
CA GLY A 308 -44.21 -1.67 18.09
C GLY A 308 -44.56 -0.20 18.35
N LEU A 309 -43.61 0.60 18.87
CA LEU A 309 -43.63 2.05 18.65
C LEU A 309 -43.07 2.33 17.25
N ALA A 310 -43.58 3.37 16.56
CA ALA A 310 -43.08 3.75 15.22
C ALA A 310 -41.54 3.96 15.19
N THR A 311 -40.97 4.40 16.32
CA THR A 311 -39.53 4.56 16.52
C THR A 311 -38.76 3.24 16.54
N ASP A 312 -39.37 2.15 17.02
CA ASP A 312 -38.74 0.82 17.05
C ASP A 312 -38.70 0.18 15.66
N ASN A 313 -39.76 0.38 14.87
CA ASN A 313 -39.82 -0.08 13.48
C ASN A 313 -38.69 0.54 12.64
N ALA A 314 -38.47 1.86 12.76
CA ALA A 314 -37.37 2.53 12.06
C ALA A 314 -35.98 2.02 12.50
N LEU A 315 -35.82 1.61 13.76
CA LEU A 315 -34.59 1.03 14.27
C LEU A 315 -34.40 -0.42 13.81
N LEU A 316 -35.48 -1.20 13.70
CA LEU A 316 -35.48 -2.56 13.18
C LEU A 316 -35.16 -2.58 11.69
N ASP A 317 -35.76 -1.69 10.89
CA ASP A 317 -35.45 -1.55 9.46
C ASP A 317 -33.98 -1.20 9.24
N ARG A 318 -33.43 -0.33 10.10
CA ARG A 318 -32.00 0.03 10.06
C ARG A 318 -31.09 -1.13 10.48
N ALA A 319 -31.52 -1.95 11.43
CA ALA A 319 -30.81 -3.17 11.81
C ALA A 319 -30.83 -4.21 10.68
N GLU A 320 -31.97 -4.41 10.03
CA GLU A 320 -32.13 -5.30 8.88
C GLU A 320 -31.28 -4.84 7.67
N ALA A 321 -31.29 -3.55 7.37
CA ALA A 321 -30.44 -2.96 6.33
C ALA A 321 -28.93 -3.14 6.63
N LEU A 322 -28.53 -3.10 7.91
CA LEU A 322 -27.15 -3.34 8.31
C LEU A 322 -26.78 -4.82 8.23
N LEU A 323 -27.70 -5.74 8.54
CA LEU A 323 -27.48 -7.19 8.50
C LEU A 323 -27.49 -7.76 7.08
N SER A 324 -28.28 -7.17 6.17
CA SER A 324 -28.37 -7.57 4.76
C SER A 324 -27.16 -7.12 3.91
N ARG A 325 -26.38 -6.14 4.37
CA ARG A 325 -25.10 -5.74 3.72
C ARG A 325 -24.01 -6.82 3.95
N ARG A 326 -23.91 -7.77 3.01
CA ARG A 326 -22.78 -8.71 2.87
C ARG A 326 -21.49 -7.99 2.45
#